data_AF-A0A6H2A1Z3-F1
#
_entry.id   AF-A0A6H2A1Z3-F1
#
_cell.length_a   1.000
_cell.length_b   1.000
_cell.length_c   1.000
_cell.angle_alpha   90.00
_cell.angle_beta   90.00
_cell.angle_gamma   90.00
#
_symmetry.space_group_name_H-M   'P 1'
#
loop_
_entity.id
_entity.type
_entity.pdbx_description
1 polymer ?
#
loop_
_entity_poly.entity_id
_entity_poly.type
_entity_poly.pdbx_seq_one_letter_code
_entity_poly.pdbx_strand_id
1 'polypeptide(L)'
;MITGDKSQLDQIVQTHHCPDHPDKALTVAWLTTGEYAVRCGGDHYPEEVTRIPTLTEAYKQGEPIPEPLAGNIKKGLAKRLPRQPKYAGALTLGGVEARDLATGEVLGKDLVDALVEYAYQYGLDPMRGHVCLMYGKPYITIDGYLYHANRQNKPYTLTSRPLNETERGMYQVKEGDHAWRADIIYNEGKSLTGGTGIITQAEMTAKSKKDTTRLASPVVAAHPWQLAQKRAEWQALRRAFPIGGEE
;
A
#
# COMPACT_ATOMS: atom_id res chain seq x y z
N MET A 1 -1.04 -20.32 -49.33
CA MET A 1 -2.39 -20.22 -48.73
C MET A 1 -2.33 -20.60 -47.26
N ILE A 2 -2.83 -19.74 -46.39
CA ILE A 2 -2.85 -19.98 -44.94
C ILE A 2 -4.16 -20.69 -44.57
N THR A 3 -4.07 -21.93 -44.10
CA THR A 3 -5.20 -22.75 -43.60
C THR A 3 -5.09 -23.00 -42.10
N GLY A 4 -6.20 -23.35 -41.45
CA GLY A 4 -6.17 -23.65 -40.01
C GLY A 4 -7.54 -23.68 -39.35
N ASP A 5 -7.54 -23.69 -38.01
CA ASP A 5 -8.76 -23.57 -37.23
C ASP A 5 -9.41 -22.20 -37.43
N LYS A 6 -10.75 -22.19 -37.57
CA LYS A 6 -11.50 -20.96 -37.86
C LYS A 6 -11.23 -19.85 -36.84
N SER A 7 -11.15 -20.17 -35.55
CA SER A 7 -10.97 -19.16 -34.50
C SER A 7 -9.60 -18.50 -34.56
N GLN A 8 -8.56 -19.25 -34.95
CA GLN A 8 -7.22 -18.72 -35.16
C GLN A 8 -7.17 -17.83 -36.41
N LEU A 9 -7.81 -18.27 -37.50
CA LEU A 9 -7.87 -17.49 -38.74
C LEU A 9 -8.67 -16.19 -38.56
N ASP A 10 -9.75 -16.21 -37.77
CA ASP A 10 -10.52 -15.01 -37.42
C ASP A 10 -9.65 -13.98 -36.67
N GLN A 11 -8.75 -14.42 -35.78
CA GLN A 11 -7.79 -13.52 -35.11
C GLN A 11 -6.76 -12.94 -36.09
N ILE A 12 -6.27 -13.76 -37.03
CA ILE A 12 -5.33 -13.31 -38.07
C ILE A 12 -5.98 -12.22 -38.91
N VAL A 13 -7.20 -12.46 -39.39
CA VAL A 13 -7.97 -11.52 -40.22
C VAL A 13 -8.18 -10.15 -39.54
N GLN A 14 -8.33 -10.12 -38.22
CA GLN A 14 -8.51 -8.87 -37.46
C GLN A 14 -7.20 -8.09 -37.24
N THR A 15 -6.06 -8.76 -37.28
CA THR A 15 -4.78 -8.21 -36.84
C THR A 15 -3.72 -8.14 -37.94
N HIS A 16 -4.02 -8.60 -39.14
CA HIS A 16 -3.10 -8.66 -40.27
C HIS A 16 -3.74 -8.13 -41.55
N HIS A 17 -2.90 -7.78 -42.53
CA HIS A 17 -3.31 -7.42 -43.89
C HIS A 17 -2.53 -8.24 -44.92
N CYS A 18 -3.04 -8.26 -46.15
CA CYS A 18 -2.35 -8.87 -47.29
C CYS A 18 -1.24 -7.93 -47.79
N PRO A 19 0.01 -8.41 -48.00
CA PRO A 19 1.11 -7.59 -48.53
C PRO A 19 0.80 -6.99 -49.91
N ASP A 20 0.10 -7.74 -50.75
CA ASP A 20 -0.24 -7.32 -52.13
C ASP A 20 -1.40 -6.31 -52.17
N HIS A 21 -2.27 -6.33 -51.15
CA HIS A 21 -3.48 -5.49 -51.08
C HIS A 21 -3.70 -4.98 -49.65
N PRO A 22 -2.87 -4.04 -49.16
CA PRO A 22 -2.91 -3.58 -47.78
C PRO A 22 -4.18 -2.81 -47.41
N ASP A 23 -4.90 -2.28 -48.41
CA ASP A 23 -6.17 -1.57 -48.26
C ASP A 23 -7.40 -2.51 -48.22
N LYS A 24 -7.21 -3.80 -48.51
CA LYS A 24 -8.29 -4.78 -48.55
C LYS A 24 -8.33 -5.60 -47.26
N ALA A 25 -9.55 -5.78 -46.74
CA ALA A 25 -9.76 -6.66 -45.60
C ALA A 25 -9.46 -8.12 -45.98
N LEU A 26 -8.90 -8.86 -45.03
CA LEU A 26 -8.86 -10.30 -45.07
C LEU A 26 -10.22 -10.86 -44.63
N THR A 27 -10.54 -12.09 -45.04
CA THR A 27 -11.74 -12.82 -44.63
C THR A 27 -11.40 -14.30 -44.46
N VAL A 28 -12.18 -15.01 -43.65
CA VAL A 28 -12.06 -16.47 -43.55
C VAL A 28 -13.04 -17.11 -44.53
N ALA A 29 -12.53 -17.92 -45.46
CA ALA A 29 -13.32 -18.64 -46.45
C ALA A 29 -13.28 -20.15 -46.16
N TRP A 30 -14.40 -20.84 -46.41
CA TRP A 30 -14.46 -22.30 -46.38
C TRP A 30 -14.12 -22.85 -47.77
N LEU A 31 -13.15 -23.77 -47.83
CA LEU A 31 -12.71 -24.41 -49.06
C LEU A 31 -13.54 -25.67 -49.35
N THR A 32 -13.62 -26.04 -50.63
CA THR A 32 -14.25 -27.30 -51.06
C THR A 32 -13.55 -28.55 -50.52
N THR A 33 -12.29 -28.42 -50.10
CA THR A 33 -11.50 -29.47 -49.43
C THR A 33 -11.95 -29.75 -48.00
N GLY A 34 -12.86 -28.93 -47.43
CA GLY A 34 -13.36 -29.09 -46.06
C GLY A 34 -12.52 -28.38 -45.00
N GLU A 35 -11.71 -27.39 -45.40
CA GLU A 35 -10.84 -26.62 -44.52
C GLU A 35 -11.16 -25.12 -44.59
N TYR A 36 -10.82 -24.36 -43.54
CA TYR A 36 -10.86 -22.90 -43.59
C TYR A 36 -9.53 -22.32 -44.06
N ALA A 37 -9.59 -21.22 -44.81
CA ALA A 37 -8.42 -20.48 -45.29
C ALA A 37 -8.63 -18.97 -45.22
N VAL A 38 -7.53 -18.22 -45.11
CA VAL A 38 -7.53 -16.76 -45.23
C VAL A 38 -7.62 -16.36 -46.69
N ARG A 39 -8.60 -15.53 -47.05
CA ARG A 39 -8.79 -14.96 -48.38
C ARG A 39 -8.69 -13.45 -48.32
N CYS A 40 -7.93 -12.87 -49.24
CA CYS A 40 -7.86 -11.43 -49.41
C CYS A 40 -9.06 -10.91 -50.21
N GLY A 41 -9.53 -9.69 -49.92
CA GLY A 41 -10.54 -8.99 -50.73
C GLY A 41 -10.11 -8.69 -52.18
N GLY A 42 -8.82 -8.86 -52.52
CA GLY A 42 -8.30 -8.85 -53.90
C GLY A 42 -8.39 -10.19 -54.63
N ASP A 43 -9.30 -11.07 -54.19
CA ASP A 43 -9.64 -12.34 -54.85
C ASP A 43 -8.50 -13.37 -55.00
N HIS A 44 -7.60 -13.44 -54.02
CA HIS A 44 -6.57 -14.46 -53.96
C HIS A 44 -6.35 -14.96 -52.52
N TYR A 45 -5.59 -16.05 -52.38
CA TYR A 45 -5.23 -16.66 -51.11
C TYR A 45 -3.77 -16.33 -50.78
N PRO A 46 -3.49 -15.37 -49.88
CA PRO A 46 -2.12 -14.99 -49.58
C PRO A 46 -1.33 -16.18 -49.00
N GLU A 47 -0.04 -16.23 -49.32
CA GLU A 47 0.90 -17.16 -48.69
C GLU A 47 1.43 -16.62 -47.36
N GLU A 48 1.54 -15.29 -47.25
CA GLU A 48 2.00 -14.58 -46.07
C GLU A 48 1.07 -13.40 -45.75
N VAL A 49 1.03 -13.01 -44.47
CA VAL A 49 0.26 -11.87 -44.00
C VAL A 49 1.11 -10.99 -43.09
N THR A 50 0.91 -9.67 -43.17
CA THR A 50 1.68 -8.70 -42.40
C THR A 50 0.85 -8.20 -41.22
N ARG A 51 1.40 -8.26 -40.02
CA ARG A 51 0.73 -7.78 -38.80
C ARG A 51 0.48 -6.27 -38.89
N ILE A 52 -0.75 -5.85 -38.64
CA ILE A 52 -1.13 -4.45 -38.46
C ILE A 52 -0.62 -4.02 -37.08
N PRO A 53 0.31 -3.05 -36.99
CA PRO A 53 0.77 -2.56 -35.70
C PRO A 53 -0.40 -1.96 -34.93
N THR A 54 -0.46 -2.23 -33.63
CA THR A 54 -1.43 -1.57 -32.76
C THR A 54 -1.14 -0.06 -32.73
N LEU A 55 -2.16 0.77 -32.49
CA LEU A 55 -1.98 2.23 -32.37
C LEU A 55 -0.90 2.61 -31.34
N THR A 56 -0.70 1.79 -30.30
CA THR A 56 0.37 2.03 -29.31
C THR A 56 1.77 1.69 -29.84
N GLU A 57 1.91 0.65 -30.66
CA GLU A 57 3.17 0.30 -31.33
C GLU A 57 3.52 1.34 -32.39
N ALA A 58 2.56 1.73 -33.24
CA ALA A 58 2.69 2.84 -34.19
C ALA A 58 3.13 4.14 -33.50
N TYR A 59 2.52 4.47 -32.36
CA TYR A 59 2.89 5.64 -31.55
C TYR A 59 4.34 5.59 -31.09
N LYS A 60 4.81 4.42 -30.63
CA LYS A 60 6.19 4.23 -30.16
C LYS A 60 7.21 4.30 -31.29
N GLN A 61 6.82 3.93 -32.50
CA GLN A 61 7.64 4.03 -33.70
C GLN A 61 7.68 5.45 -34.29
N GLY A 62 6.92 6.38 -33.72
CA GLY A 62 6.89 7.78 -34.14
C GLY A 62 5.95 8.08 -35.31
N GLU A 63 5.03 7.16 -35.62
CA GLU A 63 4.04 7.39 -36.67
C GLU A 63 3.04 8.50 -36.28
N PRO A 64 2.60 9.34 -37.23
CA PRO A 64 1.64 10.40 -36.96
C PRO A 64 0.27 9.82 -36.64
N ILE A 65 -0.15 9.93 -35.39
CA ILE A 65 -1.48 9.51 -34.91
C ILE A 65 -2.32 10.76 -34.60
N PRO A 66 -3.64 10.78 -34.88
CA PRO A 66 -4.51 11.89 -34.55
C PRO A 66 -4.39 12.31 -33.07
N GLU A 67 -4.32 13.62 -32.82
CA GLU A 67 -4.05 14.20 -31.49
C GLU A 67 -4.95 13.66 -30.35
N PRO A 68 -6.26 13.43 -30.54
CA PRO A 68 -7.11 12.86 -29.50
C PRO A 68 -6.69 11.43 -29.09
N LEU A 69 -6.22 10.63 -30.05
CA LEU A 69 -5.78 9.26 -29.83
C LEU A 69 -4.37 9.24 -29.21
N ALA A 70 -3.46 10.09 -29.68
CA ALA A 70 -2.14 10.26 -29.08
C ALA A 70 -2.24 10.68 -27.60
N GLY A 71 -3.17 11.60 -27.27
CA GLY A 71 -3.46 12.00 -25.90
C GLY A 71 -3.96 10.84 -25.03
N ASN A 72 -4.87 10.00 -25.55
CA ASN A 72 -5.37 8.82 -24.85
C ASN A 72 -4.29 7.74 -24.66
N ILE A 73 -3.45 7.51 -25.67
CA ILE A 73 -2.31 6.58 -25.59
C ILE A 73 -1.30 7.09 -24.57
N LYS A 74 -0.95 8.37 -24.59
CA LYS A 74 -0.04 8.99 -23.61
C LYS A 74 -0.59 8.91 -22.18
N LYS A 75 -1.88 9.20 -21.97
CA LYS A 75 -2.55 9.02 -20.67
C LYS A 75 -2.59 7.55 -20.24
N GLY A 76 -2.85 6.62 -21.16
CA GLY A 76 -2.87 5.19 -20.90
C GLY A 76 -1.48 4.63 -20.54
N LEU A 77 -0.44 5.04 -21.28
CA LEU A 77 0.95 4.72 -20.99
C LEU A 77 1.39 5.35 -19.68
N ALA A 78 1.07 6.61 -19.40
CA ALA A 78 1.37 7.27 -18.13
C ALA A 78 0.62 6.64 -16.94
N LYS A 79 -0.55 6.04 -17.16
CA LYS A 79 -1.25 5.22 -16.13
C LYS A 79 -0.64 3.82 -15.97
N ARG A 80 0.00 3.28 -17.02
CA ARG A 80 0.62 1.95 -17.02
C ARG A 80 2.09 1.96 -16.58
N LEU A 81 2.83 3.04 -16.80
CA LEU A 81 4.20 3.25 -16.32
C LEU A 81 4.34 3.14 -14.78
N PRO A 82 3.43 3.70 -13.95
CA PRO A 82 3.41 3.42 -12.51
C PRO A 82 2.83 2.04 -12.15
N ARG A 83 2.25 1.31 -13.11
CA ARG A 83 1.72 -0.06 -12.95
C ARG A 83 2.62 -1.14 -13.56
N GLN A 84 3.78 -0.78 -14.12
CA GLN A 84 4.83 -1.75 -14.44
C GLN A 84 5.46 -2.26 -13.13
N PRO A 85 5.82 -3.56 -13.05
CA PRO A 85 5.75 -4.32 -11.81
C PRO A 85 6.97 -4.03 -10.92
N LYS A 86 6.90 -2.96 -10.13
CA LYS A 86 7.56 -2.97 -8.82
C LYS A 86 6.71 -3.66 -7.74
N TYR A 87 5.45 -4.02 -8.05
CA TYR A 87 4.44 -4.42 -7.06
C TYR A 87 3.55 -5.60 -7.48
N ALA A 88 3.97 -6.41 -8.47
CA ALA A 88 3.33 -7.70 -8.72
C ALA A 88 3.66 -8.63 -7.54
N GLY A 89 2.79 -8.62 -6.51
CA GLY A 89 3.01 -9.37 -5.27
C GLY A 89 2.57 -8.67 -3.99
N ALA A 90 1.92 -7.50 -4.03
CA ALA A 90 1.36 -6.89 -2.83
C ALA A 90 0.38 -7.87 -2.16
N LEU A 91 0.82 -8.50 -1.07
CA LEU A 91 0.03 -9.46 -0.34
C LEU A 91 -1.11 -8.70 0.34
N THR A 92 -2.34 -9.09 0.06
CA THR A 92 -3.49 -8.55 0.78
C THR A 92 -3.70 -9.39 2.04
N LEU A 93 -3.52 -8.77 3.20
CA LEU A 93 -3.92 -9.37 4.47
C LEU A 93 -5.44 -9.18 4.60
N GLY A 94 -6.21 -10.19 4.18
CA GLY A 94 -7.68 -10.15 4.21
C GLY A 94 -8.31 -9.16 3.22
N GLY A 95 -7.67 -8.91 2.07
CA GLY A 95 -8.19 -8.00 1.03
C GLY A 95 -7.81 -6.53 1.22
N VAL A 96 -7.15 -6.17 2.32
CA VAL A 96 -6.61 -4.81 2.55
C VAL A 96 -5.16 -4.75 2.05
N GLU A 97 -4.83 -3.73 1.27
CA GLU A 97 -3.47 -3.48 0.82
C GLU A 97 -2.56 -3.18 2.01
N ALA A 98 -1.49 -3.95 2.19
CA ALA A 98 -0.48 -3.67 3.19
C ALA A 98 0.25 -2.35 2.85
N ARG A 99 0.22 -1.37 3.76
CA ARG A 99 0.84 -0.04 3.59
C ARG A 99 1.64 0.36 4.81
N ASP A 100 2.72 1.11 4.60
CA ASP A 100 3.39 1.82 5.69
C ASP A 100 2.43 2.90 6.23
N LEU A 101 2.17 2.88 7.53
CA LEU A 101 1.18 3.78 8.15
C LEU A 101 1.60 5.25 8.10
N ALA A 102 2.90 5.54 8.02
CA ALA A 102 3.40 6.90 7.98
C ALA A 102 3.48 7.46 6.56
N THR A 103 3.95 6.67 5.58
CA THR A 103 4.15 7.16 4.21
C THR A 103 2.97 6.87 3.29
N GLY A 104 2.12 5.89 3.64
CA GLY A 104 1.03 5.39 2.81
C GLY A 104 1.50 4.55 1.62
N GLU A 105 2.80 4.27 1.54
CA GLU A 105 3.41 3.46 0.49
C GLU A 105 2.98 2.00 0.63
N VAL A 106 2.66 1.38 -0.50
CA VAL A 106 2.29 -0.05 -0.55
C VAL A 106 3.53 -0.89 -0.28
N LEU A 107 3.39 -1.85 0.62
CA LEU A 107 4.47 -2.75 0.99
C LEU A 107 4.61 -3.87 -0.03
N GLY A 108 5.85 -4.15 -0.44
CA GLY A 108 6.18 -5.34 -1.23
C GLY A 108 6.08 -6.60 -0.38
N LYS A 109 5.92 -7.75 -1.05
CA LYS A 109 5.78 -9.06 -0.40
C LYS A 109 6.88 -9.33 0.64
N ASP A 110 8.14 -9.10 0.27
CA ASP A 110 9.29 -9.41 1.13
C ASP A 110 9.27 -8.62 2.45
N LEU A 111 8.82 -7.36 2.41
CA LEU A 111 8.67 -6.54 3.62
C LEU A 111 7.51 -7.01 4.48
N VAL A 112 6.40 -7.45 3.86
CA VAL A 112 5.27 -8.02 4.59
C VAL A 112 5.69 -9.32 5.26
N ASP A 113 6.38 -10.21 4.54
CA ASP A 113 6.87 -11.48 5.09
C ASP A 113 7.86 -11.23 6.25
N ALA A 114 8.79 -10.29 6.10
CA ALA A 114 9.72 -9.91 7.17
C ALA A 114 9.00 -9.32 8.39
N LEU A 115 7.94 -8.53 8.19
CA LEU A 115 7.13 -7.98 9.28
C LEU A 115 6.35 -9.08 10.02
N VAL A 116 5.84 -10.06 9.28
CA VAL A 116 5.16 -11.25 9.82
C VAL A 116 6.13 -12.10 10.63
N GLU A 117 7.33 -12.35 10.10
CA GLU A 117 8.39 -13.07 10.81
C GLU A 117 8.82 -12.34 12.09
N TYR A 118 9.02 -11.01 12.01
CA TYR A 118 9.30 -10.17 13.17
C TYR A 118 8.20 -10.31 14.24
N ALA A 119 6.93 -10.25 13.85
CA ALA A 119 5.83 -10.42 14.79
C ALA A 119 5.88 -11.79 15.48
N TYR A 120 6.08 -12.87 14.72
CA TYR A 120 6.18 -14.21 15.29
C TYR A 120 7.38 -14.40 16.21
N GLN A 121 8.55 -13.85 15.85
CA GLN A 121 9.77 -13.91 16.67
C GLN A 121 9.53 -13.38 18.09
N TYR A 122 8.74 -12.30 18.22
CA TYR A 122 8.42 -11.69 19.50
C TYR A 122 7.10 -12.17 20.13
N GLY A 123 6.50 -13.22 19.55
CA GLY A 123 5.24 -13.78 20.03
C GLY A 123 4.06 -12.80 19.91
N LEU A 124 4.06 -11.96 18.88
CA LEU A 124 2.98 -11.06 18.51
C LEU A 124 2.14 -11.67 17.38
N ASP A 125 0.94 -11.12 17.17
CA ASP A 125 0.00 -11.58 16.14
C ASP A 125 -0.05 -10.55 15.00
N PRO A 126 0.54 -10.86 13.82
CA PRO A 126 0.54 -9.94 12.70
C PRO A 126 -0.86 -9.72 12.10
N MET A 127 -1.78 -10.67 12.27
CA MET A 127 -3.15 -10.57 11.74
C MET A 127 -4.03 -9.63 12.56
N ARG A 128 -3.70 -9.42 13.83
CA ARG A 128 -4.40 -8.49 14.75
C ARG A 128 -3.84 -7.07 14.74
N GLY A 129 -2.83 -6.79 13.91
CA GLY A 129 -2.19 -5.48 13.88
C GLY A 129 -1.35 -5.17 15.11
N HIS A 130 -0.80 -6.19 15.79
CA HIS A 130 0.13 -5.97 16.91
C HIS A 130 1.44 -5.32 16.45
N VAL A 131 1.80 -5.50 15.18
CA VAL A 131 2.94 -4.85 14.52
C VAL A 131 2.47 -4.25 13.20
N CYS A 132 2.93 -3.05 12.90
CA CYS A 132 2.78 -2.40 11.61
C CYS A 132 4.12 -1.83 11.12
N LEU A 133 4.23 -1.46 9.86
CA LEU A 133 5.38 -0.68 9.37
C LEU A 133 5.09 0.81 9.56
N MET A 134 6.02 1.53 10.17
CA MET A 134 5.95 2.98 10.32
C MET A 134 7.33 3.59 10.05
N TYR A 135 7.41 4.49 9.07
CA TYR A 135 8.67 5.10 8.64
C TYR A 135 9.74 4.06 8.26
N GLY A 136 9.33 2.98 7.60
CA GLY A 136 10.22 1.90 7.19
C GLY A 136 10.76 1.02 8.33
N LYS A 137 10.23 1.15 9.54
CA LYS A 137 10.62 0.32 10.70
C LYS A 137 9.42 -0.45 11.26
N PRO A 138 9.61 -1.67 11.79
CA PRO A 138 8.59 -2.34 12.58
C PRO A 138 8.20 -1.46 13.78
N TYR A 139 6.91 -1.25 13.95
CA TYR A 139 6.32 -0.50 15.04
C TYR A 139 5.31 -1.38 15.76
N ILE A 140 5.54 -1.62 17.05
CA ILE A 140 4.64 -2.41 17.91
C ILE A 140 3.54 -1.47 18.42
N THR A 141 2.29 -1.82 18.11
CA THR A 141 1.12 -1.03 18.50
C THR A 141 0.83 -1.17 19.99
N ILE A 142 -0.04 -0.31 20.53
CA ILE A 142 -0.48 -0.42 21.92
C ILE A 142 -1.16 -1.77 22.19
N ASP A 143 -1.94 -2.28 21.23
CA ASP A 143 -2.58 -3.59 21.30
C ASP A 143 -1.54 -4.71 21.34
N GLY A 144 -0.45 -4.57 20.58
CA GLY A 144 0.69 -5.50 20.65
C GLY A 144 1.34 -5.54 22.04
N TYR A 145 1.53 -4.38 22.67
CA TYR A 145 2.07 -4.32 24.04
C TYR A 145 1.10 -4.87 25.09
N LEU A 146 -0.19 -4.56 24.99
CA LEU A 146 -1.22 -5.11 25.89
C LEU A 146 -1.29 -6.64 25.77
N TYR A 147 -1.26 -7.16 24.54
CA TYR A 147 -1.20 -8.59 24.30
C TYR A 147 0.06 -9.22 24.90
N HIS A 148 1.23 -8.61 24.67
CA HIS A 148 2.49 -9.09 25.22
C HIS A 148 2.48 -9.09 26.76
N ALA A 149 2.01 -8.01 27.40
CA ALA A 149 1.91 -7.89 28.84
C ALA A 149 0.99 -8.97 29.44
N ASN A 150 -0.17 -9.21 28.84
CA ASN A 150 -1.09 -10.27 29.25
C ASN A 150 -0.47 -11.68 29.17
N ARG A 151 0.40 -11.93 28.20
CA ARG A 151 1.10 -13.22 28.06
C ARG A 151 2.14 -13.48 29.15
N GLN A 152 2.63 -12.45 29.84
CA GLN A 152 3.63 -12.64 30.90
C GLN A 152 3.05 -13.21 32.20
N ASN A 153 1.73 -13.41 32.30
CA ASN A 153 1.05 -13.91 33.49
C ASN A 153 1.37 -13.12 34.78
N LYS A 154 1.76 -11.84 34.64
CA LYS A 154 1.98 -10.92 35.75
C LYS A 154 0.76 -10.02 35.85
N PRO A 155 -0.07 -10.12 36.91
CA PRO A 155 -1.20 -9.21 37.07
C PRO A 155 -0.71 -7.77 37.24
N TYR A 156 -1.31 -6.85 36.50
CA TYR A 156 -1.01 -5.43 36.57
C TYR A 156 -2.27 -4.60 36.37
N THR A 157 -2.23 -3.37 36.89
CA THR A 157 -3.22 -2.33 36.60
C THR A 157 -2.53 -1.21 35.85
N LEU A 158 -3.03 -0.88 34.66
CA LEU A 158 -2.64 0.32 33.93
C LEU A 158 -3.57 1.46 34.33
N THR A 159 -3.01 2.49 34.94
CA THR A 159 -3.74 3.71 35.29
C THR A 159 -3.17 4.89 34.55
N SER A 160 -4.02 5.77 34.04
CA SER A 160 -3.59 6.95 33.30
C SER A 160 -4.38 8.17 33.74
N ARG A 161 -3.71 9.33 33.83
CA ARG A 161 -4.34 10.60 34.18
C ARG A 161 -3.63 11.79 33.51
N PRO A 162 -4.29 12.94 33.38
CA PRO A 162 -3.61 14.19 33.06
C PRO A 162 -2.51 14.51 34.09
N LEU A 163 -1.45 15.18 33.64
CA LEU A 163 -0.43 15.72 34.55
C LEU A 163 -1.04 16.80 35.46
N ASN A 164 -0.65 16.78 36.73
CA ASN A 164 -0.99 17.85 37.67
C ASN A 164 -0.09 19.09 37.45
N GLU A 165 -0.39 20.20 38.12
CA GLU A 165 0.34 21.47 37.94
C GLU A 165 1.84 21.34 38.24
N THR A 166 2.21 20.62 39.31
CA THR A 166 3.61 20.39 39.68
C THR A 166 4.35 19.59 38.61
N GLU A 167 3.75 18.50 38.12
CA GLU A 167 4.32 17.67 37.05
C GLU A 167 4.43 18.46 35.74
N ARG A 168 3.41 19.26 35.38
CA ARG A 168 3.48 20.13 34.20
C ARG A 168 4.63 21.11 34.28
N GLY A 169 4.89 21.68 35.47
CA GLY A 169 6.06 22.52 35.73
C GLY A 169 7.38 21.77 35.53
N MET A 170 7.50 20.55 36.07
CA MET A 170 8.71 19.71 35.91
C MET A 170 8.99 19.36 34.45
N TYR A 171 7.95 19.04 33.67
CA TYR A 171 8.07 18.69 32.25
C TYR A 171 8.03 19.91 31.31
N GLN A 172 8.00 21.13 31.84
CA GLN A 172 7.92 22.38 31.07
C GLN A 172 6.76 22.39 30.05
N VAL A 173 5.63 21.79 30.42
CA VAL A 173 4.44 21.69 29.57
C VAL A 173 3.76 23.05 29.51
N LYS A 174 3.68 23.63 28.31
CA LYS A 174 3.12 24.98 28.11
C LYS A 174 1.61 25.00 28.30
N GLU A 175 1.07 26.19 28.49
CA GLU A 175 -0.38 26.41 28.42
C GLU A 175 -0.89 26.03 27.02
N GLY A 176 -2.03 25.34 26.96
CA GLY A 176 -2.59 24.80 25.71
C GLY A 176 -2.04 23.43 25.28
N ASP A 177 -0.92 22.96 25.84
CA ASP A 177 -0.41 21.61 25.57
C ASP A 177 -1.17 20.56 26.41
N HIS A 178 -1.40 19.39 25.80
CA HIS A 178 -2.04 18.27 26.46
C HIS A 178 -0.99 17.25 26.92
N ALA A 179 -0.98 16.93 28.20
CA ALA A 179 -0.01 16.01 28.78
C ALA A 179 -0.68 15.01 29.72
N TRP A 180 -0.28 13.74 29.58
CA TRP A 180 -0.76 12.60 30.35
C TRP A 180 0.41 11.80 30.90
N ARG A 181 0.16 11.16 32.04
CA ARG A 181 1.01 10.14 32.63
C ARG A 181 0.23 8.85 32.73
N ALA A 182 0.91 7.75 32.50
CA ALA A 182 0.38 6.42 32.76
C ALA A 182 1.34 5.67 33.66
N ASP A 183 0.84 4.93 34.63
CA ASP A 183 1.61 4.13 35.57
C ASP A 183 1.17 2.68 35.49
N ILE A 184 2.13 1.75 35.69
CA ILE A 184 1.86 0.31 35.79
C ILE A 184 2.03 -0.08 37.26
N ILE A 185 0.96 -0.59 37.85
CA ILE A 185 0.91 -1.02 39.24
C ILE A 185 0.84 -2.54 39.26
N TYR A 186 1.86 -3.19 39.82
CA TYR A 186 1.84 -4.64 40.05
C TYR A 186 1.10 -4.97 41.36
N ASN A 187 0.57 -6.19 41.48
CA ASN A 187 -0.17 -6.64 42.67
C ASN A 187 0.61 -6.49 44.00
N GLU A 188 1.93 -6.42 43.96
CA GLU A 188 2.79 -6.17 45.13
C GLU A 188 2.77 -4.70 45.61
N GLY A 189 1.95 -3.84 45.02
CA GLY A 189 1.91 -2.39 45.31
C GLY A 189 3.12 -1.62 44.77
N LYS A 190 4.08 -2.30 44.13
CA LYS A 190 5.18 -1.68 43.41
C LYS A 190 4.62 -0.99 42.16
N SER A 191 4.60 0.33 42.21
CA SER A 191 4.30 1.18 41.06
C SER A 191 5.60 1.49 40.33
N LEU A 192 5.67 1.13 39.05
CA LEU A 192 6.67 1.65 38.15
C LEU A 192 6.11 2.96 37.58
N THR A 193 6.77 4.08 37.89
CA THR A 193 6.41 5.39 37.34
C THR A 193 6.55 5.32 35.83
N GLY A 194 5.41 5.34 35.16
CA GLY A 194 5.29 4.97 33.77
C GLY A 194 5.28 6.18 32.84
N GLY A 195 5.13 5.88 31.56
CA GLY A 195 5.34 6.80 30.45
C GLY A 195 4.58 8.12 30.52
N THR A 196 5.11 9.08 29.78
CA THR A 196 4.54 10.42 29.62
C THR A 196 4.22 10.67 28.16
N GLY A 197 3.00 11.10 27.89
CA GLY A 197 2.56 11.48 26.55
C GLY A 197 2.22 12.95 26.51
N ILE A 198 2.89 13.69 25.62
CA ILE A 198 2.70 15.13 25.44
C ILE A 198 2.32 15.39 23.98
N ILE A 199 1.32 16.24 23.77
CA ILE A 199 0.88 16.77 22.49
C ILE A 199 0.96 18.29 22.59
N THR A 200 1.81 18.89 21.77
CA THR A 200 2.03 20.33 21.79
C THR A 200 1.09 21.07 20.88
N GLN A 201 0.83 22.35 21.15
CA GLN A 201 0.04 23.22 20.28
C GLN A 201 0.65 23.37 18.88
N ALA A 202 1.98 23.35 18.79
CA ALA A 202 2.67 23.31 17.51
C ALA A 202 2.34 22.04 16.72
N GLU A 203 2.24 20.89 17.39
CA GLU A 203 1.86 19.62 16.75
C GLU A 203 0.40 19.64 16.27
N MET A 204 -0.51 20.18 17.09
CA MET A 204 -1.93 20.30 16.76
C MET A 204 -2.19 21.23 15.56
N THR A 205 -1.37 22.25 15.37
CA THR A 205 -1.54 23.27 14.33
C THR A 205 -0.62 23.08 13.13
N ALA A 206 0.28 22.10 13.17
CA ALA A 206 1.24 21.81 12.10
C ALA A 206 0.51 21.60 10.76
N LYS A 207 1.01 22.25 9.70
CA LYS A 207 0.51 22.11 8.32
C LYS A 207 1.24 21.01 7.57
N SER A 208 0.55 20.35 6.64
CA SER A 208 1.17 19.32 5.80
C SER A 208 2.24 19.94 4.91
N LYS A 209 3.40 19.26 4.81
CA LYS A 209 4.49 19.66 3.89
C LYS A 209 4.10 19.55 2.42
N LYS A 210 3.14 18.68 2.09
CA LYS A 210 2.66 18.46 0.71
C LYS A 210 1.51 19.40 0.33
N ASP A 211 0.69 19.80 1.29
CA ASP A 211 -0.47 20.67 1.09
C ASP A 211 -0.66 21.58 2.31
N THR A 212 -0.23 22.83 2.20
CA THR A 212 -0.25 23.81 3.29
C THR A 212 -1.66 24.22 3.71
N THR A 213 -2.68 23.92 2.90
CA THR A 213 -4.08 24.18 3.27
C THR A 213 -4.57 23.19 4.33
N ARG A 214 -3.96 22.00 4.41
CA ARG A 214 -4.34 20.91 5.32
C ARG A 214 -3.44 20.81 6.54
N LEU A 215 -4.00 20.29 7.63
CA LEU A 215 -3.22 19.92 8.81
C LEU A 215 -2.32 18.71 8.50
N ALA A 216 -1.14 18.67 9.12
CA ALA A 216 -0.21 17.56 9.02
C ALA A 216 -0.79 16.27 9.60
N SER A 217 -1.51 16.39 10.72
CA SER A 217 -2.24 15.27 11.34
C SER A 217 -3.60 15.75 11.83
N PRO A 218 -4.68 15.54 11.05
CA PRO A 218 -6.03 15.91 11.45
C PRO A 218 -6.47 15.24 12.77
N VAL A 219 -6.01 14.03 13.05
CA VAL A 219 -6.34 13.29 14.29
C VAL A 219 -5.70 13.96 15.51
N VAL A 220 -4.47 14.47 15.39
CA VAL A 220 -3.80 15.21 16.48
C VAL A 220 -4.59 16.46 16.85
N ALA A 221 -5.12 17.18 15.86
CA ALA A 221 -5.94 18.36 16.10
C ALA A 221 -7.32 18.03 16.66
N ALA A 222 -7.95 16.95 16.19
CA ALA A 222 -9.30 16.57 16.61
C ALA A 222 -9.36 15.97 18.02
N HIS A 223 -8.36 15.15 18.39
CA HIS A 223 -8.36 14.38 19.64
C HIS A 223 -7.00 14.40 20.37
N PRO A 224 -6.46 15.60 20.70
CA PRO A 224 -5.12 15.71 21.28
C PRO A 224 -5.00 15.04 22.65
N TRP A 225 -6.04 15.11 23.49
CA TRP A 225 -6.02 14.46 24.81
C TRP A 225 -5.96 12.93 24.72
N GLN A 226 -6.68 12.32 23.76
CA GLN A 226 -6.67 10.86 23.57
C GLN A 226 -5.30 10.40 23.07
N LEU A 227 -4.65 11.18 22.20
CA LEU A 227 -3.31 10.86 21.72
C LEU A 227 -2.24 11.03 22.80
N ALA A 228 -2.35 12.06 23.64
CA ALA A 228 -1.48 12.22 24.80
C ALA A 228 -1.61 11.02 25.74
N GLN A 229 -2.84 10.60 26.06
CA GLN A 229 -3.09 9.41 26.87
C GLN A 229 -2.48 8.14 26.24
N LYS A 230 -2.78 7.86 24.97
CA LYS A 230 -2.25 6.68 24.26
C LYS A 230 -0.72 6.66 24.23
N ARG A 231 -0.06 7.81 24.03
CA ARG A 231 1.41 7.91 24.08
C ARG A 231 1.95 7.58 25.47
N ALA A 232 1.29 8.07 26.53
CA ALA A 232 1.68 7.80 27.90
C ALA A 232 1.56 6.29 28.22
N GLU A 233 0.42 5.68 27.90
CA GLU A 233 0.15 4.25 28.09
C GLU A 233 1.15 3.38 27.31
N TRP A 234 1.39 3.70 26.04
CA TRP A 234 2.35 2.98 25.21
C TRP A 234 3.76 3.02 25.79
N GLN A 235 4.22 4.19 26.25
CA GLN A 235 5.53 4.31 26.91
C GLN A 235 5.59 3.55 28.25
N ALA A 236 4.52 3.57 29.04
CA ALA A 236 4.44 2.85 30.30
C ALA A 236 4.55 1.33 30.08
N LEU A 237 3.76 0.79 29.15
CA LEU A 237 3.79 -0.61 28.78
C LEU A 237 5.15 -1.03 28.22
N ARG A 238 5.76 -0.22 27.34
CA ARG A 238 7.08 -0.51 26.78
C ARG A 238 8.17 -0.63 27.85
N ARG A 239 8.13 0.20 28.89
CA ARG A 239 9.10 0.16 30.00
C ARG A 239 8.84 -1.03 30.93
N ALA A 240 7.58 -1.32 31.21
CA ALA A 240 7.19 -2.39 32.13
C ALA A 240 7.29 -3.79 31.52
N PHE A 241 7.11 -3.89 30.20
CA PHE A 241 7.05 -5.14 29.43
C PHE A 241 7.88 -5.00 28.14
N PRO A 242 9.21 -4.93 28.23
CA PRO A 242 10.07 -4.75 27.06
C PRO A 242 9.98 -5.97 26.12
N ILE A 243 9.86 -5.69 24.83
CA ILE A 243 9.90 -6.67 23.74
C ILE A 243 11.26 -6.54 23.06
N GLY A 244 12.03 -7.63 23.01
CA GLY A 244 13.42 -7.58 22.52
C GLY A 244 14.48 -7.98 23.54
N GLY A 245 14.11 -8.13 24.82
CA GLY A 245 15.06 -8.33 25.92
C GLY A 245 15.53 -7.01 26.53
N GLU A 246 16.10 -7.09 27.74
CA GLU A 246 16.95 -6.05 28.31
C GLU A 246 18.37 -6.31 27.77
N GLU A 247 18.87 -5.43 26.91
CA GLU A 247 20.33 -5.30 26.74
C GLU A 247 20.91 -4.48 27.90
#